data_AF-F8H240-F1
#
_entry.id   AF-F8H240-F1
#
_cell.length_a   1.000
_cell.length_b   1.000
_cell.length_c   1.000
_cell.angle_alpha   90.00
_cell.angle_beta   90.00
_cell.angle_gamma   90.00
#
_symmetry.space_group_name_H-M   'P 1'
#
loop_
_entity.id
_entity.type
_entity.pdbx_description
1 polymer ?
#
loop_
_entity_poly.entity_id
_entity_poly.type
_entity_poly.pdbx_seq_one_letter_code
_entity_poly.pdbx_strand_id
1 'polypeptide(L)'
;MEELAFKLIRYTPIRGSMLTEIDNQVAHRAFVIAGEKAKSGELPKSIVRQEAMSMKACLMSLVCRVMTGLSASEWRAKIGRPIRDSLTADDLNQYSRAYDSALTMLAGGMTLSQIEAVLNQPYGNSVDPSDYIKTQAEVA
;
A
#
# COMPACT_ATOMS: atom_id res chain seq x y z
N MET A 1 25.03 6.32 -21.77
CA MET A 1 24.94 5.09 -20.94
C MET A 1 25.10 5.37 -19.45
N GLU A 2 25.93 6.33 -19.04
CA GLU A 2 26.15 6.63 -17.61
C GLU A 2 24.92 7.20 -16.88
N GLU A 3 24.11 8.03 -17.55
CA GLU A 3 22.92 8.66 -16.94
C GLU A 3 21.81 7.65 -16.59
N LEU A 4 21.66 6.61 -17.42
CA LEU A 4 20.72 5.50 -17.20
C LEU A 4 21.19 4.59 -16.07
N ALA A 5 22.50 4.30 -16.01
CA ALA A 5 23.11 3.55 -14.92
C ALA A 5 23.00 4.31 -13.58
N PHE A 6 23.19 5.64 -13.58
CA PHE A 6 23.03 6.46 -12.38
C PHE A 6 21.58 6.52 -11.88
N LYS A 7 20.59 6.62 -12.79
CA LYS A 7 19.17 6.51 -12.43
C LYS A 7 18.85 5.13 -11.85
N LEU A 8 19.31 4.05 -12.48
CA LEU A 8 19.16 2.69 -11.96
C LEU A 8 19.79 2.52 -10.56
N ILE A 9 21.01 3.01 -10.35
CA ILE A 9 21.70 2.89 -9.06
C ILE A 9 21.01 3.70 -7.95
N ARG A 10 20.45 4.89 -8.26
CA ARG A 10 19.71 5.69 -7.26
C ARG A 10 18.39 5.04 -6.82
N TYR A 11 17.67 4.39 -7.73
CA TYR A 11 16.32 3.91 -7.46
C TYR A 11 16.23 2.43 -7.04
N THR A 12 17.25 1.61 -7.32
CA THR A 12 17.18 0.15 -7.08
C THR A 12 17.30 -0.26 -5.61
N PRO A 13 18.21 0.30 -4.79
CA PRO A 13 18.31 -0.08 -3.37
C PRO A 13 17.14 0.47 -2.53
N ILE A 14 16.50 1.55 -2.99
CA ILE A 14 15.42 2.25 -2.28
C ILE A 14 14.06 1.54 -2.46
N ARG A 15 13.83 0.90 -3.62
CA ARG A 15 12.52 0.33 -3.99
C ARG A 15 12.05 -0.84 -3.11
N GLY A 16 12.92 -1.81 -2.83
CA GLY A 16 12.55 -3.00 -2.05
C GLY A 16 12.61 -2.77 -0.54
N SER A 17 13.63 -2.05 -0.08
CA SER A 17 13.87 -1.81 1.35
C SER A 17 12.81 -0.90 1.97
N MET A 18 12.45 0.19 1.29
CA MET A 18 11.49 1.18 1.80
C MET A 18 10.08 0.60 1.96
N LEU A 19 9.56 -0.11 0.96
CA LEU A 19 8.22 -0.72 1.08
C LEU A 19 8.18 -1.84 2.12
N THR A 20 9.28 -2.59 2.26
CA THR A 20 9.42 -3.60 3.32
C THR A 20 9.46 -2.96 4.69
N GLU A 21 10.16 -1.83 4.83
CA GLU A 21 10.22 -1.06 6.07
C GLU A 21 8.86 -0.50 6.47
N ILE A 22 8.14 0.15 5.53
CA ILE A 22 6.77 0.62 5.78
C ILE A 22 5.88 -0.57 6.16
N ASP A 23 6.00 -1.71 5.49
CA ASP A 23 5.24 -2.92 5.83
C ASP A 23 5.51 -3.44 7.24
N ASN A 24 6.76 -3.36 7.70
CA ASN A 24 7.14 -3.76 9.06
C ASN A 24 6.57 -2.77 10.08
N GLN A 25 6.62 -1.46 9.79
CA GLN A 25 6.06 -0.43 10.66
C GLN A 25 4.53 -0.52 10.74
N VAL A 26 3.84 -0.75 9.61
CA VAL A 26 2.39 -1.00 9.57
C VAL A 26 2.04 -2.25 10.37
N ALA A 27 2.77 -3.35 10.19
CA ALA A 27 2.54 -4.55 10.97
C ALA A 27 2.70 -4.28 12.47
N HIS A 28 3.81 -3.66 12.88
CA HIS A 28 4.05 -3.29 14.27
C HIS A 28 2.92 -2.43 14.84
N ARG A 29 2.51 -1.39 14.10
CA ARG A 29 1.43 -0.50 14.56
C ARG A 29 0.09 -1.23 14.67
N ALA A 30 -0.24 -2.08 13.71
CA ALA A 30 -1.44 -2.90 13.75
C ALA A 30 -1.45 -3.85 14.96
N PHE A 31 -0.30 -4.44 15.30
CA PHE A 31 -0.14 -5.25 16.52
C PHE A 31 -0.32 -4.43 17.80
N VAL A 32 0.20 -3.20 17.85
CA VAL A 32 0.01 -2.31 19.00
C VAL A 32 -1.48 -1.99 19.19
N ILE A 33 -2.17 -1.58 18.13
CA ILE A 33 -3.61 -1.25 18.18
C ILE A 33 -4.43 -2.48 18.60
N ALA A 34 -4.20 -3.64 17.98
CA ALA A 34 -4.91 -4.87 18.33
C ALA A 34 -4.59 -5.35 19.75
N GLY A 35 -3.36 -5.15 20.21
CA GLY A 35 -2.92 -5.45 21.58
C GLY A 35 -3.56 -4.53 22.61
N GLU A 36 -3.75 -3.26 22.30
CA GLU A 36 -4.49 -2.30 23.14
C GLU A 36 -5.97 -2.68 23.24
N LYS A 37 -6.62 -3.03 22.14
CA LYS A 37 -8.00 -3.57 22.13
C LYS A 37 -8.13 -4.86 22.96
N ALA A 38 -7.10 -5.71 22.92
CA ALA A 38 -7.10 -6.92 23.74
C ALA A 38 -6.88 -6.64 25.23
N LYS A 39 -6.19 -5.55 25.59
CA LYS A 39 -6.06 -5.09 26.98
C LYS A 39 -7.36 -4.44 27.48
N SER A 40 -8.09 -3.73 26.63
CA SER A 40 -9.40 -3.14 26.98
C SER A 40 -10.53 -4.17 27.04
N GLY A 41 -10.30 -5.40 26.57
CA GLY A 41 -11.29 -6.48 26.58
C GLY A 41 -12.22 -6.48 25.36
N GLU A 42 -12.02 -5.57 24.41
CA GLU A 42 -12.77 -5.51 23.14
C GLU A 42 -12.47 -6.69 22.21
N LEU A 43 -11.30 -7.31 22.38
CA LEU A 43 -10.80 -8.36 21.49
C LEU A 43 -10.12 -9.50 22.27
N PRO A 44 -10.39 -10.78 21.97
CA PRO A 44 -9.65 -11.90 22.54
C PRO A 44 -8.16 -11.87 22.15
N LYS A 45 -7.26 -12.15 23.11
CA LYS A 45 -5.81 -12.22 22.86
C LYS A 45 -5.42 -13.20 21.75
N SER A 46 -6.21 -14.25 21.54
CA SER A 46 -5.98 -15.28 20.51
C SER A 46 -6.10 -14.74 19.08
N ILE A 47 -6.88 -13.68 18.85
CA ILE A 47 -7.12 -13.15 17.50
C ILE A 47 -6.33 -11.87 17.19
N VAL A 48 -5.51 -11.38 18.13
CA VAL A 48 -4.68 -10.16 17.95
C VAL A 48 -3.85 -10.20 16.67
N ARG A 49 -3.23 -11.35 16.39
CA ARG A 49 -2.43 -11.54 15.18
C ARG A 49 -3.27 -11.48 13.92
N GLN A 50 -4.45 -12.10 13.92
CA GLN A 50 -5.35 -12.10 12.78
C GLN A 50 -5.87 -10.68 12.50
N GLU A 51 -6.28 -9.96 13.55
CA GLU A 51 -6.75 -8.58 13.44
C GLU A 51 -5.67 -7.64 12.92
N ALA A 52 -4.43 -7.77 13.42
CA ALA A 52 -3.31 -6.97 12.95
C ALA A 52 -3.00 -7.20 11.46
N MET A 53 -3.02 -8.46 11.01
CA MET A 53 -2.80 -8.80 9.60
C MET A 53 -3.96 -8.32 8.71
N SER A 54 -5.20 -8.40 9.22
CA SER A 54 -6.39 -7.86 8.55
C SER A 54 -6.27 -6.35 8.35
N MET A 55 -5.89 -5.62 9.40
CA MET A 55 -5.68 -4.16 9.35
C MET A 55 -4.61 -3.79 8.32
N LYS A 56 -3.48 -4.51 8.27
CA LYS A 56 -2.44 -4.31 7.25
C LYS A 56 -3.01 -4.48 5.84
N ALA A 57 -3.76 -5.56 5.60
CA ALA A 57 -4.37 -5.82 4.31
C ALA A 57 -5.40 -4.75 3.92
N CYS A 58 -6.22 -4.28 4.88
CA CYS A 58 -7.17 -3.20 4.69
C CYS A 58 -6.48 -1.89 4.31
N LEU A 59 -5.38 -1.53 4.99
CA LEU A 59 -4.63 -0.31 4.68
C LEU A 59 -4.02 -0.36 3.27
N MET A 60 -3.44 -1.50 2.87
CA MET A 60 -2.93 -1.69 1.51
C MET A 60 -4.04 -1.62 0.46
N SER A 61 -5.19 -2.24 0.72
CA SER A 61 -6.35 -2.20 -0.18
C SER A 61 -6.91 -0.79 -0.31
N LEU A 62 -6.92 -0.01 0.77
CA LEU A 62 -7.33 1.38 0.78
C LEU A 62 -6.42 2.25 -0.08
N VAL A 63 -5.10 2.11 0.06
CA VAL A 63 -4.14 2.88 -0.77
C VAL A 63 -4.30 2.53 -2.24
N CYS A 64 -4.45 1.23 -2.56
CA CYS A 64 -4.74 0.78 -3.92
C CYS A 64 -6.01 1.46 -4.47
N ARG A 65 -7.10 1.46 -3.70
CA ARG A 65 -8.39 2.06 -4.09
C ARG A 65 -8.31 3.57 -4.27
N VAL A 66 -7.63 4.28 -3.37
CA VAL A 66 -7.43 5.73 -3.51
C VAL A 66 -6.68 6.05 -4.80
N MET A 67 -5.58 5.35 -5.07
CA MET A 67 -4.71 5.68 -6.19
C MET A 67 -5.28 5.28 -7.55
N THR A 68 -6.04 4.19 -7.61
CA THR A 68 -6.44 3.56 -8.88
C THR A 68 -7.95 3.56 -9.13
N GLY A 69 -8.75 3.91 -8.12
CA GLY A 69 -10.20 3.73 -8.13
C GLY A 69 -10.65 2.27 -8.00
N LEU A 70 -9.72 1.30 -7.93
CA LEU A 70 -10.01 -0.14 -7.85
C LEU A 70 -9.61 -0.72 -6.50
N SER A 71 -10.41 -1.66 -5.99
CA SER A 71 -9.97 -2.50 -4.88
C SER A 71 -8.74 -3.34 -5.27
N ALA A 72 -7.94 -3.76 -4.29
CA ALA A 72 -6.80 -4.65 -4.55
C ALA A 72 -7.19 -5.98 -5.22
N SER A 73 -8.40 -6.47 -4.97
CA SER A 73 -8.96 -7.64 -5.68
C SER A 73 -9.28 -7.34 -7.13
N GLU A 74 -9.93 -6.20 -7.42
CA GLU A 74 -10.26 -5.79 -8.79
C GLU A 74 -9.01 -5.51 -9.62
N TRP A 75 -7.99 -4.89 -9.00
CA TRP A 75 -6.68 -4.72 -9.62
C TRP A 75 -6.09 -6.06 -10.04
N ARG A 76 -6.01 -7.04 -9.13
CA ARG A 76 -5.48 -8.37 -9.46
C ARG A 76 -6.31 -9.07 -10.54
N ALA A 77 -7.63 -8.92 -10.52
CA ALA A 77 -8.51 -9.51 -11.53
C ALA A 77 -8.24 -8.91 -12.92
N LYS A 78 -7.97 -7.60 -13.03
CA LYS A 78 -7.69 -6.93 -14.30
C LYS A 78 -6.26 -7.12 -14.80
N ILE A 79 -5.28 -7.04 -13.90
CA ILE A 79 -3.85 -6.94 -14.23
C ILE A 79 -3.15 -8.31 -14.12
N GLY A 80 -3.72 -9.23 -13.35
CA GLY A 80 -3.17 -10.56 -13.08
C GLY A 80 -2.05 -10.60 -12.04
N ARG A 81 -1.64 -9.45 -11.50
CA ARG A 81 -0.54 -9.32 -10.52
C ARG A 81 -0.89 -8.35 -9.39
N PRO A 82 -0.26 -8.47 -8.20
CA PRO A 82 -0.40 -7.47 -7.14
C PRO A 82 0.05 -6.08 -7.62
N ILE A 83 -0.57 -5.02 -7.08
CA ILE A 83 -0.28 -3.63 -7.48
C ILE A 83 1.21 -3.30 -7.40
N ARG A 84 1.86 -3.59 -6.27
CA ARG A 84 3.28 -3.30 -6.04
C ARG A 84 4.23 -3.98 -7.04
N ASP A 85 3.81 -5.12 -7.60
CA ASP A 85 4.60 -5.89 -8.57
C ASP A 85 4.31 -5.47 -10.02
N SER A 86 3.33 -4.58 -10.21
CA SER A 86 2.84 -4.12 -11.50
C SER A 86 3.30 -2.69 -11.82
N LEU A 87 3.38 -1.83 -10.80
CA LEU A 87 3.64 -0.40 -10.98
C LEU A 87 5.02 -0.07 -11.57
N THR A 88 5.08 1.01 -12.35
CA THR A 88 6.32 1.63 -12.83
C THR A 88 7.13 2.22 -11.66
N ALA A 89 8.32 2.77 -11.94
CA ALA A 89 9.14 3.39 -10.89
C ALA A 89 8.47 4.59 -10.24
N ASP A 90 7.88 5.45 -11.05
CA ASP A 90 7.30 6.69 -10.57
C ASP A 90 6.01 6.41 -9.78
N ASP A 91 5.15 5.52 -10.28
CA ASP A 91 3.91 5.17 -9.59
C ASP A 91 4.16 4.36 -8.32
N LEU A 92 5.18 3.49 -8.31
CA LEU A 92 5.57 2.78 -7.09
C LEU A 92 6.11 3.75 -6.02
N ASN A 93 6.81 4.82 -6.42
CA ASN A 93 7.26 5.87 -5.52
C ASN A 93 6.08 6.72 -4.98
N GLN A 94 5.05 6.97 -5.79
CA GLN A 94 3.83 7.60 -5.30
C GLN A 94 3.09 6.67 -4.32
N TYR A 95 3.02 5.39 -4.64
CA TYR A 95 2.40 4.38 -3.79
C TYR A 95 3.09 4.29 -2.43
N SER A 96 4.42 4.29 -2.39
CA SER A 96 5.16 4.24 -1.13
C SER A 96 4.87 5.46 -0.26
N ARG A 97 4.82 6.67 -0.85
CA ARG A 97 4.46 7.91 -0.14
C ARG A 97 3.01 7.91 0.37
N ALA A 98 2.06 7.46 -0.44
CA ALA A 98 0.66 7.35 -0.04
C ALA A 98 0.50 6.36 1.12
N TYR A 99 1.23 5.24 1.08
CA TYR A 99 1.20 4.21 2.11
C TYR A 99 1.87 4.65 3.43
N ASP A 100 2.98 5.37 3.35
CA ASP A 100 3.64 5.97 4.51
C ASP A 100 2.78 7.07 5.17
N SER A 101 2.10 7.88 4.34
CA SER A 101 1.11 8.86 4.83
C SER A 101 -0.05 8.17 5.53
N ALA A 102 -0.56 7.07 4.96
CA ALA A 102 -1.63 6.27 5.56
C ALA A 102 -1.21 5.67 6.92
N LEU A 103 0.02 5.17 7.01
CA LEU A 103 0.62 4.70 8.26
C LEU A 103 0.66 5.82 9.31
N THR A 104 1.15 7.00 8.95
CA THR A 104 1.22 8.16 9.86
C THR A 104 -0.17 8.54 10.39
N MET A 105 -1.18 8.57 9.53
CA MET A 105 -2.56 8.88 9.91
C MET A 105 -3.18 7.79 10.80
N LEU A 106 -2.92 6.51 10.49
CA LEU A 106 -3.32 5.39 11.33
C LEU A 106 -2.65 5.46 12.71
N ALA A 107 -1.37 5.86 12.76
CA ALA A 107 -0.67 6.08 14.00
C ALA A 107 -1.29 7.22 14.83
N GLY A 108 -1.76 8.28 14.16
CA GLY A 108 -2.53 9.38 14.74
C GLY A 108 -3.96 9.01 15.17
N GLY A 109 -4.38 7.75 15.03
CA GLY A 109 -5.69 7.28 15.47
C GLY A 109 -6.84 7.58 14.50
N MET A 110 -6.53 8.00 13.25
CA MET A 110 -7.56 8.19 12.24
C MET A 110 -8.19 6.85 11.83
N THR A 111 -9.49 6.88 11.58
CA THR A 111 -10.24 5.75 11.00
C THR A 111 -9.91 5.58 9.52
N LEU A 112 -10.13 4.39 8.96
CA LEU A 112 -9.86 4.13 7.54
C LEU A 112 -10.63 5.09 6.61
N SER A 113 -11.88 5.45 6.92
CA SER A 113 -12.64 6.42 6.11
C SER A 113 -12.05 7.83 6.14
N GLN A 114 -11.52 8.27 7.28
CA GLN A 114 -10.82 9.55 7.39
C GLN A 114 -9.50 9.53 6.60
N ILE A 115 -8.73 8.44 6.71
CA ILE A 115 -7.48 8.25 5.96
C ILE A 115 -7.77 8.31 4.46
N GLU A 116 -8.80 7.60 4.00
CA GLU A 116 -9.23 7.63 2.59
C GLU A 116 -9.58 9.05 2.13
N ALA A 117 -10.36 9.80 2.91
CA ALA A 117 -10.74 11.17 2.55
C ALA A 117 -9.52 12.10 2.41
N VAL A 118 -8.54 11.98 3.31
CA VAL A 118 -7.30 12.77 3.26
C VAL A 118 -6.43 12.35 2.09
N LEU A 119 -6.21 11.05 1.86
CA LEU A 119 -5.37 10.56 0.78
C LEU A 119 -5.94 10.83 -0.61
N ASN A 120 -7.27 10.88 -0.75
CA ASN A 120 -7.91 11.22 -2.03
C ASN A 120 -7.55 12.63 -2.53
N GLN A 121 -7.16 13.56 -1.65
CA GLN A 121 -6.79 14.92 -2.06
C GLN A 121 -5.49 14.96 -2.90
N PRO A 122 -4.35 14.41 -2.43
CA PRO A 122 -3.11 14.38 -3.19
C PRO A 122 -2.93 13.16 -4.12
N TYR A 123 -3.64 12.05 -3.88
CA TYR A 123 -3.38 10.77 -4.57
C TYR A 123 -4.59 10.18 -5.29
N GLY A 124 -5.76 10.83 -5.23
CA GLY A 124 -7.00 10.30 -5.81
C GLY A 124 -6.88 10.07 -7.31
N ASN A 125 -7.08 8.82 -7.76
CA ASN A 125 -6.97 8.40 -9.16
C ASN A 125 -5.66 8.83 -9.84
N SER A 126 -4.56 8.90 -9.09
CA SER A 126 -3.26 9.32 -9.62
C SER A 126 -2.60 8.28 -10.52
N VAL A 127 -3.11 7.04 -10.53
CA VAL A 127 -2.65 5.93 -11.37
C VAL A 127 -3.82 5.43 -12.21
N ASP A 128 -3.69 5.48 -13.54
CA ASP A 128 -4.67 4.88 -14.44
C ASP A 128 -4.41 3.37 -14.55
N PRO A 129 -5.35 2.49 -14.15
CA PRO A 129 -5.20 1.05 -14.33
C PRO A 129 -4.96 0.63 -15.79
N SER A 130 -5.43 1.42 -16.76
CA SER A 130 -5.33 1.13 -18.19
C SER A 130 -3.88 1.07 -18.67
N ASP A 131 -3.00 1.87 -18.06
CA ASP A 131 -1.55 1.90 -18.38
C ASP A 131 -0.85 0.56 -18.08
N TYR A 132 -1.50 -0.31 -17.32
CA TYR A 132 -0.95 -1.57 -16.82
C TYR A 132 -1.69 -2.81 -17.37
N ILE A 133 -2.76 -2.62 -18.14
CA ILE A 133 -3.43 -3.71 -18.83
C ILE A 133 -2.56 -4.08 -20.03
N LYS A 134 -1.89 -5.23 -19.95
CA LYS A 134 -1.16 -5.77 -21.10
C LYS A 134 -2.13 -6.06 -22.24
N THR A 135 -1.98 -5.37 -23.36
CA THR A 135 -2.61 -5.77 -24.62
C THR A 135 -2.05 -7.11 -25.09
N GLN A 136 -2.88 -7.95 -25.74
CA GLN A 136 -2.49 -9.29 -26.24
C GLN A 136 -1.19 -9.30 -27.09
N ALA A 137 -0.79 -8.17 -27.67
CA ALA A 137 0.44 -8.02 -28.44
C ALA A 137 1.75 -8.05 -27.60
N GLU A 138 1.68 -7.80 -26.29
CA GLU A 138 2.87 -7.77 -25.40
C GLU A 138 3.12 -9.10 -24.67
N VAL A 139 2.30 -10.12 -24.95
CA VAL A 139 2.34 -11.45 -24.31
C VAL A 139 2.68 -12.55 -25.32
N ALA A 140 2.93 -12.18 -26.58
CA ALA A 140 3.29 -13.09 -27.68
C ALA A 140 4.80 -13.20 -27.89
#